data_AF-A0A379AD94-F1
#
_entry.id   AF-A0A379AD94-F1
#
_cell.length_a   1.000
_cell.length_b   1.000
_cell.length_c   1.000
_cell.angle_alpha   90.00
_cell.angle_beta   90.00
_cell.angle_gamma   90.00
#
_symmetry.space_group_name_H-M   'P 1'
#
loop_
_entity.id
_entity.type
_entity.pdbx_description
1 polymer ?
#
loop_
_entity_poly.entity_id
_entity_poly.type
_entity_poly.pdbx_seq_one_letter_code
_entity_poly.pdbx_strand_id
1 'polypeptide(L)'
;MFNTNFDIEIDTGILLIEPEILGTVPLDIKKNITVFGGVKDVIVKLNGYDIYKRADSAQSLKLAFYFGVLNYLSLNKIGRLISWDDFDIGQYFYESLINNQCANTQQFSTLVYDTVIKTICRKRDELKVKPFRISENSNTQKTFEGLKGFRCHLTRGHEALRLMFWSDPETRKIIFANVGPKNGTYNF
;
A
#
# COMPACT_ATOMS: atom_id res chain seq x y z
N MET A 1 -9.79 8.43 -22.82
CA MET A 1 -9.44 7.16 -22.15
C MET A 1 -9.35 6.13 -23.25
N PHE A 2 -8.15 5.71 -23.65
CA PHE A 2 -8.00 4.70 -24.70
C PHE A 2 -8.21 3.33 -24.07
N ASN A 3 -9.39 2.75 -24.30
CA ASN A 3 -9.68 1.38 -23.95
C ASN A 3 -9.01 0.50 -25.00
N THR A 4 -7.80 0.04 -24.72
CA THR A 4 -7.03 -0.84 -25.61
C THR A 4 -7.13 -2.26 -25.07
N ASN A 5 -8.36 -2.77 -25.10
CA ASN A 5 -8.57 -4.21 -25.01
C ASN A 5 -8.42 -4.75 -26.43
N PHE A 6 -7.44 -5.59 -26.66
CA PHE A 6 -7.31 -6.37 -27.88
C PHE A 6 -7.29 -7.84 -27.49
N ASP A 7 -8.14 -8.62 -28.15
CA ASP A 7 -8.19 -10.06 -27.98
C ASP A 7 -6.99 -10.67 -28.72
N ILE A 8 -6.14 -11.40 -27.99
CA ILE A 8 -5.06 -12.18 -28.57
C ILE A 8 -5.51 -13.64 -28.55
N GLU A 9 -5.84 -14.16 -29.73
CA GLU A 9 -6.08 -15.58 -29.94
C GLU A 9 -4.73 -16.26 -30.20
N ILE A 10 -4.34 -17.18 -29.31
CA ILE A 10 -3.13 -17.99 -29.49
C ILE A 10 -3.56 -19.42 -29.77
N ASP A 11 -3.50 -19.81 -31.04
CA ASP A 11 -3.70 -21.19 -31.47
C ASP A 11 -2.39 -21.96 -31.27
N THR A 12 -2.26 -22.65 -30.13
CA THR A 12 -1.12 -23.56 -29.90
C THR A 12 -1.52 -24.97 -30.27
N GLY A 13 -1.17 -25.40 -31.47
CA GLY A 13 -1.24 -26.80 -31.90
C GLY A 13 0.02 -27.59 -31.50
N ILE A 14 -0.13 -28.88 -31.17
CA ILE A 14 1.00 -29.80 -31.06
C ILE A 14 1.46 -30.14 -32.49
N LEU A 15 2.62 -29.65 -32.90
CA LEU A 15 3.13 -29.79 -34.27
C LEU A 15 3.71 -31.18 -34.59
N LEU A 16 4.02 -31.99 -33.57
CA LEU A 16 4.60 -33.32 -33.76
C LEU A 16 4.26 -34.23 -32.57
N ILE A 17 3.73 -35.42 -32.85
CA ILE A 17 3.55 -36.49 -31.87
C ILE A 17 4.26 -37.72 -32.43
N GLU A 18 5.37 -38.14 -31.80
CA GLU A 18 6.07 -39.38 -32.14
C GLU A 18 6.17 -40.27 -30.89
N PRO A 19 5.78 -41.56 -30.96
CA PRO A 19 5.21 -42.26 -32.13
C PRO A 19 3.77 -41.84 -32.45
N GLU A 20 3.31 -42.15 -33.67
CA GLU A 20 1.90 -42.02 -34.07
C GLU A 20 1.00 -42.75 -33.06
N ILE A 21 0.16 -42.00 -32.34
CA ILE A 21 -0.75 -42.56 -31.34
C ILE A 21 -2.01 -43.03 -32.08
N LEU A 22 -2.24 -44.35 -32.11
CA LEU A 22 -3.52 -44.95 -32.55
C LEU A 22 -4.58 -44.76 -31.46
N GLY A 23 -5.16 -43.57 -31.36
CA GLY A 23 -6.23 -43.26 -30.40
C GLY A 23 -6.39 -41.77 -30.13
N THR A 24 -7.43 -41.39 -29.37
CA THR A 24 -7.54 -40.02 -28.87
C THR A 24 -6.52 -39.81 -27.76
N VAL A 25 -5.63 -38.83 -27.94
CA VAL A 25 -4.68 -38.42 -26.90
C VAL A 25 -5.51 -37.76 -25.78
N PRO A 26 -5.50 -38.28 -24.53
CA PRO A 26 -6.32 -37.77 -23.44
C PRO A 26 -5.69 -36.50 -22.82
N LEU A 27 -5.36 -35.52 -23.65
CA LEU A 27 -4.60 -34.34 -23.27
C LEU A 27 -5.40 -33.08 -23.61
N ASP A 28 -6.25 -32.66 -22.67
CA ASP A 28 -6.95 -31.38 -22.73
C ASP A 28 -6.03 -30.28 -22.17
N ILE A 29 -5.18 -29.69 -23.01
CA ILE A 29 -4.31 -28.57 -22.61
C ILE A 29 -5.11 -27.27 -22.71
N LYS A 30 -5.83 -26.92 -21.64
CA LYS A 30 -6.41 -25.57 -21.48
C LYS A 30 -5.41 -24.67 -20.76
N LYS A 31 -4.68 -23.86 -21.52
CA LYS A 31 -3.84 -22.79 -20.96
C LYS A 31 -4.49 -21.43 -21.20
N ASN A 32 -4.88 -20.78 -20.12
CA ASN A 32 -5.37 -19.40 -20.17
C ASN A 32 -4.19 -18.44 -20.08
N ILE A 33 -4.08 -17.52 -21.03
CA ILE A 33 -3.11 -16.43 -20.99
C ILE A 33 -3.88 -15.16 -20.63
N THR A 34 -3.45 -14.47 -19.57
CA THR A 34 -4.04 -13.18 -19.19
C THR A 34 -3.24 -12.06 -19.85
N VAL A 35 -3.88 -11.33 -20.76
CA VAL A 35 -3.33 -10.14 -21.40
C VAL A 35 -3.80 -8.90 -20.64
N PHE A 36 -2.93 -7.92 -20.49
CA PHE A 36 -3.21 -6.67 -19.79
C PHE A 36 -3.05 -5.50 -20.76
N GLY A 37 -4.05 -4.61 -20.82
CA GLY A 37 -4.04 -3.42 -21.68
C GLY A 37 -3.02 -2.35 -21.24
N GLY A 38 -2.56 -2.41 -19.99
CA GLY A 38 -1.43 -1.63 -19.53
C GLY A 38 -0.86 -2.09 -18.18
N VAL A 39 0.30 -1.54 -17.82
CA VAL A 39 1.01 -1.82 -16.56
C VAL A 39 0.12 -1.57 -15.34
N LYS A 40 -0.78 -0.59 -15.40
CA LYS A 40 -1.74 -0.30 -14.33
C LYS A 40 -2.69 -1.47 -14.08
N ASP A 41 -3.12 -2.19 -15.11
CA ASP A 41 -4.03 -3.34 -14.99
C ASP A 41 -3.31 -4.52 -14.32
N VAL A 42 -2.03 -4.70 -14.63
CA VAL A 42 -1.16 -5.66 -13.92
C VAL A 42 -1.05 -5.29 -12.45
N ILE A 43 -0.70 -4.02 -12.15
CA ILE A 43 -0.51 -3.55 -10.77
C ILE A 43 -1.78 -3.70 -9.94
N VAL A 44 -2.96 -3.40 -10.50
CA VAL A 44 -4.23 -3.56 -9.78
C VAL A 44 -4.52 -5.03 -9.44
N LYS A 45 -3.99 -5.99 -10.19
CA LYS A 45 -4.06 -7.42 -9.87
C LYS A 45 -2.97 -7.88 -8.90
N LEU A 46 -1.84 -7.17 -8.82
CA LEU A 46 -0.82 -7.40 -7.81
C LEU A 46 -1.32 -6.87 -6.46
N ASN A 47 -1.49 -7.75 -5.49
CA ASN A 47 -1.90 -7.37 -4.15
C ASN A 47 -0.76 -6.65 -3.43
N GLY A 48 -0.90 -5.35 -3.19
CA GLY A 48 0.10 -4.55 -2.47
C GLY A 48 0.45 -5.11 -1.10
N TYR A 49 -0.45 -5.84 -0.44
CA TYR A 49 -0.19 -6.45 0.86
C TYR A 49 0.77 -7.63 0.76
N ASP A 50 0.74 -8.36 -0.35
CA ASP A 50 1.69 -9.44 -0.62
C ASP A 50 3.10 -8.92 -0.89
N ILE A 51 3.23 -7.67 -1.35
CA ILE A 51 4.50 -6.95 -1.48
C ILE A 51 4.93 -6.44 -0.11
N TYR A 52 4.00 -5.84 0.65
CA TYR A 52 4.25 -5.34 2.01
C TYR A 52 4.84 -6.41 2.93
N LYS A 53 4.30 -7.64 2.88
CA LYS A 53 4.78 -8.78 3.68
C LYS A 53 6.25 -9.14 3.44
N ARG A 54 6.82 -8.70 2.31
CA ARG A 54 8.18 -9.00 1.86
C ARG A 54 9.06 -7.74 1.78
N ALA A 55 8.56 -6.59 2.24
CA ALA A 55 9.31 -5.34 2.18
C ALA A 55 10.50 -5.37 3.16
N ASP A 56 11.67 -5.03 2.66
CA ASP A 56 12.95 -5.04 3.37
C ASP A 56 13.61 -3.64 3.45
N SER A 57 12.94 -2.63 2.91
CA SER A 57 13.51 -1.32 2.64
C SER A 57 12.42 -0.26 2.51
N ALA A 58 12.77 1.01 2.72
CA ALA A 58 11.82 2.12 2.56
C ALA A 58 11.26 2.21 1.12
N GLN A 59 12.06 1.85 0.12
CA GLN A 59 11.64 1.84 -1.28
C GLN A 59 10.64 0.72 -1.59
N SER A 60 10.91 -0.52 -1.14
CA SER A 60 9.96 -1.64 -1.31
C SER A 60 8.67 -1.40 -0.53
N LEU A 61 8.77 -0.73 0.62
CA LEU A 61 7.62 -0.30 1.41
C LEU A 61 6.77 0.76 0.68
N LYS A 62 7.41 1.77 0.09
CA LYS A 62 6.72 2.78 -0.72
C LYS A 62 5.98 2.14 -1.89
N LEU A 63 6.63 1.18 -2.56
CA LEU A 63 6.03 0.41 -3.65
C LEU A 63 4.81 -0.38 -3.20
N ALA A 64 4.92 -1.10 -2.07
CA ALA A 64 3.83 -1.88 -1.50
C ALA A 64 2.61 -1.01 -1.20
N PHE A 65 2.80 0.16 -0.57
CA PHE A 65 1.70 1.07 -0.29
C PHE A 65 1.12 1.71 -1.55
N TYR A 66 1.95 2.07 -2.52
CA TYR A 66 1.46 2.61 -3.79
C TYR A 66 0.55 1.62 -4.50
N PHE A 67 0.96 0.34 -4.57
CA PHE A 67 0.14 -0.71 -5.17
C PHE A 67 -1.13 -0.92 -4.36
N GLY A 68 -1.03 -0.96 -3.03
CA GLY A 68 -2.17 -1.04 -2.13
C GLY A 68 -3.19 0.08 -2.31
N VAL A 69 -2.73 1.31 -2.54
CA VAL A 69 -3.60 2.44 -2.88
C VAL A 69 -4.31 2.22 -4.21
N LEU A 70 -3.59 1.77 -5.25
CA LEU A 70 -4.21 1.46 -6.54
C LEU A 70 -5.23 0.32 -6.44
N ASN A 71 -4.92 -0.74 -5.68
CA ASN A 71 -5.86 -1.82 -5.39
C ASN A 71 -7.11 -1.27 -4.67
N TYR A 72 -6.91 -0.48 -3.60
CA TYR A 72 -8.00 0.07 -2.80
C TYR A 72 -8.91 1.00 -3.62
N LEU A 73 -8.34 1.89 -4.43
CA LEU A 73 -9.10 2.79 -5.29
C LEU A 73 -9.93 2.02 -6.32
N SER A 74 -9.34 0.99 -6.94
CA SER A 74 -10.01 0.12 -7.90
C SER A 74 -11.16 -0.66 -7.27
N LEU A 75 -10.91 -1.38 -6.17
CA LEU A 75 -11.90 -2.20 -5.47
C LEU A 75 -13.09 -1.39 -4.96
N ASN A 76 -12.83 -0.17 -4.48
CA ASN A 76 -13.87 0.71 -3.95
C ASN A 76 -14.47 1.66 -5.01
N LYS A 77 -14.08 1.53 -6.29
CA LYS A 77 -14.56 2.39 -7.40
C LYS A 77 -14.39 3.88 -7.13
N ILE A 78 -13.27 4.27 -6.52
CA ILE A 78 -12.99 5.66 -6.14
C ILE A 78 -12.23 6.35 -7.29
N GLY A 79 -12.85 7.36 -7.92
CA GLY A 79 -12.27 8.13 -9.03
C GLY A 79 -11.17 9.13 -8.65
N ARG A 80 -10.42 8.90 -7.57
CA ARG A 80 -9.33 9.77 -7.13
C ARG A 80 -8.05 9.36 -7.83
N LEU A 81 -7.32 10.34 -8.37
CA LEU A 81 -5.96 10.14 -8.85
C LEU A 81 -4.99 10.28 -7.67
N ILE A 82 -4.18 9.25 -7.42
CA ILE A 82 -3.04 9.30 -6.51
C ILE A 82 -1.76 9.01 -7.30
N SER A 83 -0.79 9.90 -7.19
CA SER A 83 0.51 9.78 -7.83
C SER A 83 1.55 9.14 -6.90
N TRP A 84 2.70 8.73 -7.48
CA TRP A 84 3.86 8.26 -6.72
C TRP A 84 4.44 9.32 -5.77
N ASP A 85 4.25 10.60 -6.10
CA ASP A 85 4.83 11.74 -5.37
C ASP A 85 3.90 12.29 -4.29
N ASP A 86 2.66 11.79 -4.19
CA ASP A 86 1.68 12.23 -3.19
C ASP A 86 2.03 11.80 -1.77
N PHE A 87 2.98 10.87 -1.62
CA PHE A 87 3.50 10.47 -0.32
C PHE A 87 4.95 9.96 -0.37
N ASP A 88 5.62 10.03 0.78
CA ASP A 88 6.96 9.48 1.01
C ASP A 88 7.05 8.69 2.33
N ILE A 89 8.11 7.89 2.41
CA ILE A 89 8.49 7.11 3.59
C ILE A 89 9.65 7.82 4.27
N GLY A 90 9.43 8.30 5.49
CA GLY A 90 10.48 8.88 6.31
C GLY A 90 11.53 7.84 6.71
N GLN A 91 12.74 8.32 6.98
CA GLN A 91 13.92 7.49 7.24
C GLN A 91 13.70 6.45 8.34
N TYR A 92 13.00 6.81 9.42
CA TYR A 92 12.77 5.94 10.57
C TYR A 92 11.48 5.11 10.48
N PHE A 93 10.70 5.26 9.40
CA PHE A 93 9.38 4.66 9.34
C PHE A 93 9.46 3.13 9.33
N TYR A 94 10.28 2.55 8.45
CA TYR A 94 10.40 1.10 8.33
C TYR A 94 10.93 0.44 9.61
N GLU A 95 11.98 1.01 10.21
CA GLU A 95 12.51 0.53 11.49
C GLU A 95 11.45 0.58 12.60
N SER A 96 10.68 1.66 12.66
CA SER A 96 9.60 1.79 13.63
C SER A 96 8.48 0.75 13.44
N LEU A 97 8.23 0.29 12.20
CA LEU A 97 7.28 -0.78 11.96
C LEU A 97 7.77 -2.10 12.58
N ILE A 98 9.04 -2.44 12.36
CA ILE A 98 9.65 -3.67 12.90
C ILE A 98 9.58 -3.66 14.43
N ASN A 99 10.01 -2.54 15.04
CA ASN A 99 10.10 -2.37 16.49
C ASN A 99 8.74 -2.40 17.20
N ASN A 100 7.64 -2.19 16.46
CA ASN A 100 6.29 -2.14 17.01
C ASN A 100 5.37 -3.24 16.44
N GLN A 101 5.93 -4.34 15.94
CA GLN A 101 5.19 -5.49 15.41
C GLN A 101 4.21 -5.14 14.28
N CYS A 102 4.55 -4.13 13.48
CA CYS A 102 3.75 -3.62 12.38
C CYS A 102 4.33 -3.98 11.01
N ALA A 103 5.57 -4.47 10.90
CA ALA A 103 6.18 -4.82 9.63
C ALA A 103 5.73 -6.20 9.13
N ASN A 104 5.85 -6.41 7.82
CA ASN A 104 5.76 -7.73 7.18
C ASN A 104 4.51 -8.54 7.58
N THR A 105 4.68 -9.65 8.32
CA THR A 105 3.61 -10.54 8.78
C THR A 105 3.39 -10.46 10.30
N GLN A 106 3.88 -9.40 10.95
CA GLN A 106 3.77 -9.23 12.39
C GLN A 106 2.33 -8.89 12.83
N GLN A 107 2.09 -8.92 14.13
CA GLN A 107 0.76 -8.84 14.76
C GLN A 107 -0.13 -7.70 14.25
N PHE A 108 0.42 -6.49 14.12
CA PHE A 108 -0.33 -5.28 13.72
C PHE A 108 -0.13 -4.90 12.25
N SER A 109 0.47 -5.80 11.46
CA SER A 109 0.81 -5.56 10.05
C SER A 109 -0.39 -5.12 9.21
N THR A 110 -1.43 -5.95 9.14
CA THR A 110 -2.64 -5.65 8.35
C THR A 110 -3.26 -4.32 8.75
N LEU A 111 -3.33 -4.03 10.06
CA LEU A 111 -3.91 -2.82 10.61
C LEU A 111 -3.15 -1.56 10.17
N VAL A 112 -1.82 -1.58 10.24
CA VAL A 112 -1.00 -0.45 9.80
C VAL A 112 -1.06 -0.28 8.30
N TYR A 113 -0.97 -1.37 7.55
CA TYR A 113 -1.06 -1.36 6.10
C TYR A 113 -2.37 -0.70 5.62
N ASP A 114 -3.50 -1.14 6.15
CA ASP A 114 -4.82 -0.57 5.83
C ASP A 114 -4.93 0.90 6.25
N THR A 115 -4.40 1.25 7.42
CA THR A 115 -4.43 2.62 7.93
C THR A 115 -3.60 3.55 7.05
N VAL A 116 -2.41 3.12 6.61
CA VAL A 116 -1.55 3.89 5.70
C VAL A 116 -2.25 4.13 4.38
N ILE A 117 -2.83 3.10 3.77
CA ILE A 117 -3.58 3.23 2.50
C ILE A 117 -4.74 4.20 2.64
N LYS A 118 -5.56 4.05 3.69
CA LYS A 118 -6.68 4.96 3.95
C LYS A 118 -6.21 6.38 4.24
N THR A 119 -5.03 6.55 4.85
CA THR A 119 -4.42 7.86 5.11
C THR A 119 -4.01 8.54 3.80
N ILE A 120 -3.33 7.81 2.88
CA ILE A 120 -2.97 8.31 1.54
C ILE A 120 -4.23 8.68 0.76
N CYS A 121 -5.23 7.79 0.79
CA CYS A 121 -6.55 7.98 0.18
C CYS A 121 -7.44 9.02 0.88
N ARG A 122 -6.94 9.72 1.91
CA ARG A 122 -7.64 10.79 2.67
C ARG A 122 -9.02 10.40 3.21
N LYS A 123 -9.20 9.14 3.62
CA LYS A 123 -10.41 8.63 4.28
C LYS A 123 -10.45 9.01 5.75
N ARG A 124 -10.41 10.31 6.03
CA ARG A 124 -10.34 10.85 7.41
C ARG A 124 -11.60 10.59 8.22
N ASP A 125 -12.72 10.35 7.58
CA ASP A 125 -13.99 9.93 8.18
C ASP A 125 -13.90 8.51 8.77
N GLU A 126 -13.14 7.62 8.13
CA GLU A 126 -12.89 6.26 8.61
C GLU A 126 -11.76 6.19 9.65
N LEU A 127 -10.92 7.22 9.70
CA LEU A 127 -9.70 7.26 10.50
C LEU A 127 -9.76 8.28 11.63
N LYS A 128 -9.21 7.95 12.80
CA LYS A 128 -9.11 8.90 13.92
C LYS A 128 -7.89 9.81 13.80
N VAL A 129 -7.75 10.48 12.66
CA VAL A 129 -6.63 11.41 12.39
C VAL A 129 -6.83 12.70 13.18
N LYS A 130 -5.84 13.08 13.99
CA LYS A 130 -5.83 14.32 14.76
C LYS A 130 -4.51 15.07 14.56
N PRO A 131 -4.49 16.41 14.70
CA PRO A 131 -3.25 17.16 14.81
C PRO A 131 -2.36 16.60 15.92
N PHE A 132 -1.06 16.48 15.64
CA PHE A 132 -0.06 16.20 16.66
C PHE A 132 0.37 17.53 17.30
N ARG A 133 0.04 17.72 18.57
CA ARG A 133 0.29 18.96 19.31
C ARG A 133 1.60 18.86 20.09
N ILE A 134 2.23 20.01 20.38
CA ILE A 134 3.50 20.10 21.14
C ILE A 134 3.35 19.46 22.52
N SER A 135 2.19 19.63 23.15
CA SER A 135 1.84 18.99 24.42
C SER A 135 0.34 18.70 24.48
N GLU A 136 -0.10 17.94 25.48
CA GLU A 136 -1.50 17.56 25.68
C GLU A 136 -2.42 18.79 25.84
N ASN A 137 -1.91 19.84 26.50
CA ASN A 137 -2.65 21.06 26.80
C ASN A 137 -2.44 22.18 25.76
N SER A 138 -1.58 21.97 24.77
CA SER A 138 -1.30 22.98 23.75
C SER A 138 -2.33 22.93 22.62
N ASN A 139 -2.73 24.11 22.12
CA ASN A 139 -3.45 24.23 20.85
C ASN A 139 -2.50 24.32 19.64
N THR A 140 -1.20 24.40 19.89
CA THR A 140 -0.18 24.51 18.85
C THR A 140 0.14 23.13 18.28
N GLN A 141 -0.11 22.98 16.99
CA GLN A 141 0.29 21.80 16.22
C GLN A 141 1.81 21.80 16.03
N LYS A 142 2.43 20.64 16.18
CA LYS A 142 3.85 20.45 15.88
C LYS A 142 4.08 20.64 14.38
N THR A 143 5.11 21.40 14.05
CA THR A 143 5.56 21.65 12.68
C THR A 143 7.03 21.30 12.54
N PHE A 144 7.45 20.98 11.32
CA PHE A 144 8.84 20.76 10.96
C PHE A 144 9.02 21.24 9.52
N GLU A 145 9.90 22.21 9.29
CA GLU A 145 10.19 22.76 7.96
C GLU A 145 8.93 23.13 7.15
N GLY A 146 7.95 23.76 7.81
CA GLY A 146 6.67 24.14 7.19
C GLY A 146 5.61 23.02 7.11
N LEU A 147 6.00 21.76 7.33
CA LEU A 147 5.08 20.63 7.37
C LEU A 147 4.28 20.60 8.69
N LYS A 148 3.06 20.06 8.64
CA LYS A 148 2.17 19.93 9.80
C LYS A 148 2.09 18.47 10.27
N GLY A 149 2.30 18.22 11.56
CA GLY A 149 2.33 16.88 12.14
C GLY A 149 0.95 16.35 12.50
N PHE A 150 0.67 15.10 12.13
CA PHE A 150 -0.60 14.41 12.40
C PHE A 150 -0.35 13.05 13.06
N ARG A 151 -1.35 12.59 13.80
CA ARG A 151 -1.38 11.27 14.42
C ARG A 151 -2.69 10.54 14.10
N CYS A 152 -2.62 9.24 13.86
CA CYS A 152 -3.79 8.36 13.78
C CYS A 152 -3.63 7.24 14.80
N HIS A 153 -4.66 6.99 15.60
CA HIS A 153 -4.66 5.83 16.51
C HIS A 153 -4.84 4.55 15.70
N LEU A 154 -4.01 3.54 15.96
CA LEU A 154 -4.08 2.23 15.33
C LEU A 154 -4.86 1.27 16.23
N THR A 155 -4.35 1.04 17.44
CA THR A 155 -4.88 0.07 18.40
C THR A 155 -5.63 0.77 19.55
N ARG A 156 -6.45 0.00 20.27
CA ARG A 156 -7.07 0.40 21.56
C ARG A 156 -6.62 -0.61 22.62
N GLY A 157 -6.03 -0.15 23.72
CA GLY A 157 -5.57 -1.04 24.80
C GLY A 157 -4.18 -0.69 25.34
N HIS A 158 -3.49 -1.69 25.90
CA HIS A 158 -2.23 -1.55 26.63
C HIS A 158 -1.09 -0.99 25.77
N GLU A 159 -0.99 -1.41 24.51
CA GLU A 159 -0.08 -0.83 23.51
C GLU A 159 -0.85 0.14 22.62
N ALA A 160 -1.01 1.39 23.07
CA ALA A 160 -1.70 2.44 22.32
C ALA A 160 -0.84 2.97 21.15
N LEU A 161 -0.73 2.17 20.08
CA LEU A 161 0.05 2.47 18.89
C LEU A 161 -0.59 3.58 18.06
N ARG A 162 0.27 4.42 17.49
CA ARG A 162 -0.10 5.54 16.64
C ARG A 162 0.74 5.57 15.39
N LEU A 163 0.08 5.82 14.26
CA LEU A 163 0.72 6.23 13.02
C LEU A 163 0.97 7.74 13.05
N MET A 164 2.21 8.14 12.84
CA MET A 164 2.63 9.54 12.81
C MET A 164 3.05 9.91 11.39
N PHE A 165 2.61 11.07 10.93
CA PHE A 165 2.97 11.55 9.60
C PHE A 165 2.95 13.08 9.52
N TRP A 166 3.75 13.60 8.61
CA TRP A 166 3.74 14.99 8.20
C TRP A 166 2.80 15.17 7.01
N SER A 167 2.17 16.33 6.92
CA SER A 167 1.47 16.75 5.71
C SER A 167 1.92 18.15 5.35
N ASP A 168 2.32 18.30 4.10
CA ASP A 168 2.53 19.60 3.49
C ASP A 168 1.15 20.32 3.41
N PRO A 169 1.01 21.55 3.94
CA PRO A 169 -0.24 22.29 3.86
C PRO A 169 -0.61 22.71 2.43
N GLU A 170 0.36 22.93 1.55
CA GLU A 170 0.20 23.41 0.18
C GLU A 170 -0.04 22.26 -0.79
N THR A 171 0.92 21.34 -0.89
CA THR A 171 0.86 20.21 -1.84
C THR A 171 0.01 19.06 -1.33
N ARG A 172 -0.31 19.05 -0.03
CA ARG A 172 -0.99 17.95 0.68
C ARG A 172 -0.19 16.66 0.73
N LYS A 173 1.05 16.63 0.22
CA LYS A 173 1.94 15.46 0.27
C LYS A 173 2.08 14.94 1.70
N ILE A 174 2.02 13.61 1.86
CA ILE A 174 2.20 12.94 3.15
C ILE A 174 3.64 12.42 3.28
N ILE A 175 4.25 12.57 4.45
CA ILE A 175 5.50 11.87 4.76
C ILE A 175 5.26 11.03 6.02
N PHE A 176 5.29 9.71 5.89
CA PHE A 176 5.12 8.81 7.02
C PHE A 176 6.38 8.84 7.89
N ALA A 177 6.24 9.26 9.14
CA ALA A 177 7.39 9.48 10.02
C ALA A 177 7.73 8.22 10.80
N ASN A 178 6.79 7.74 11.63
CA ASN A 178 6.97 6.52 12.41
C ASN A 178 5.63 5.92 12.89
N VAL A 179 5.70 4.69 13.39
CA VAL A 179 4.67 4.04 14.20
C VAL A 179 5.22 3.79 15.60
N GLY A 180 4.42 4.00 16.64
CA GLY A 180 4.83 3.68 18.00
C GLY A 180 3.80 4.04 19.08
N PRO A 181 4.05 3.65 20.34
CA PRO A 181 3.17 3.92 21.47
C PRO A 181 3.11 5.42 21.82
N LYS A 182 2.06 5.87 22.54
CA LYS A 182 1.90 7.27 23.01
C LYS A 182 3.16 7.84 23.69
N ASN A 183 3.87 7.00 24.45
CA ASN A 183 4.99 7.39 25.30
C ASN A 183 6.36 7.04 24.71
N GLY A 184 6.42 6.50 23.49
CA GLY A 184 7.68 6.17 22.84
C GLY A 184 8.41 7.42 22.35
N THR A 185 9.74 7.32 22.24
CA THR A 185 10.55 8.34 21.56
C THR A 185 10.14 8.37 20.09
N TYR A 186 9.61 9.51 19.66
CA TYR A 186 9.30 9.74 18.26
C TYR A 186 10.54 10.37 17.62
N ASN A 187 11.24 9.60 16.80
CA ASN A 187 12.27 10.14 15.92
C ASN A 187 11.55 10.84 14.77
N PHE A 188 11.65 12.17 14.76
CA PHE A 188 11.08 13.05 13.76
C PHE A 188 12.16 13.49 12.79
#